data_AF-A0A2V7Q5P2-F1
#
_entry.id   AF-A0A2V7Q5P2-F1
#
_cell.length_a   1.000
_cell.length_b   1.000
_cell.length_c   1.000
_cell.angle_alpha   90.00
_cell.angle_beta   90.00
_cell.angle_gamma   90.00
#
_symmetry.space_group_name_H-M   'P 1'
#
loop_
_entity.id
_entity.type
_entity.pdbx_description
1 polymer ?
#
loop_
_entity_poly.entity_id
_entity_poly.type
_entity_poly.pdbx_seq_one_letter_code
_entity_poly.pdbx_strand_id
1 'polypeptide(L)'
;MPRRGGACPAARSGARAPGIAGATRPRRLCLRSRHRCGCLGTDGAPFRPGDDAVSFARPLLLAALLALPFWWWLRARRLGRLRGTRMSDVRPSAGAGERLWVARLPVTLRSLCLAAWIVAAAGPRVGAARAETQSEGISIVLAIDLSSSMLSEDFAPANRIDVAKQTAIEFVRERRTDRIGLVAFAAQALTQVPITTDYAVLEQALHDLRIGMLEDGTAIGTGIATAANRLRRAPGKSRVIVLLTDGVNNRGTVDPRTAAQAAATLGIRIYVIGVGTRGEAPVPTGQGLEGLRYQMMPVEIDEPLMTEIARMTGGRYFRATDTQSLRHVFDEINRLEKETVQQVVYRRFDESYRVPLALGLVALGLEIVLAATLAVRVP
;
A
#
# COMPACT_ATOMS: atom_id res chain seq x y z
N MET A 1 -82.20 -16.98 -30.79
CA MET A 1 -82.25 -18.38 -30.31
C MET A 1 -82.17 -19.30 -31.52
N PRO A 2 -81.60 -20.52 -31.43
CA PRO A 2 -80.53 -21.06 -30.56
C PRO A 2 -79.42 -21.73 -31.44
N ARG A 3 -78.28 -22.28 -31.00
CA ARG A 3 -77.50 -22.32 -29.74
C ARG A 3 -76.13 -23.00 -30.04
N ARG A 4 -75.06 -22.45 -29.43
CA ARG A 4 -73.99 -23.06 -28.60
C ARG A 4 -73.23 -24.29 -29.13
N GLY A 5 -71.91 -24.43 -28.99
CA GLY A 5 -70.91 -23.66 -28.22
C GLY A 5 -69.75 -24.57 -27.75
N GLY A 6 -68.57 -23.97 -27.51
CA GLY A 6 -67.44 -24.48 -26.71
C GLY A 6 -66.36 -25.22 -27.51
N ALA A 7 -65.22 -24.61 -27.87
CA ALA A 7 -64.00 -24.38 -27.06
C ALA A 7 -63.35 -25.71 -26.57
N CYS A 8 -62.06 -26.01 -26.68
CA CYS A 8 -60.82 -25.25 -26.92
C CYS A 8 -59.70 -26.23 -27.36
N PRO A 9 -58.47 -25.78 -27.67
CA PRO A 9 -57.53 -26.43 -28.59
C PRO A 9 -56.35 -27.19 -27.95
N ALA A 10 -55.58 -27.83 -28.84
CA ALA A 10 -54.12 -27.88 -28.95
C ALA A 10 -53.21 -28.47 -27.85
N ALA A 11 -52.19 -29.16 -28.39
CA ALA A 11 -50.81 -29.26 -27.93
C ALA A 11 -50.49 -30.15 -26.72
N ARG A 12 -49.99 -31.33 -27.07
CA ARG A 12 -49.29 -32.28 -26.20
C ARG A 12 -47.88 -31.77 -25.83
N SER A 13 -47.53 -32.12 -24.59
CA SER A 13 -46.21 -32.50 -24.05
C SER A 13 -45.06 -31.48 -24.10
N GLY A 14 -44.40 -31.12 -22.99
CA GLY A 14 -44.46 -31.72 -21.67
C GLY A 14 -43.70 -30.86 -20.66
N ALA A 15 -44.35 -30.60 -19.53
CA ALA A 15 -43.75 -30.13 -18.31
C ALA A 15 -43.93 -31.20 -17.23
N ARG A 16 -42.83 -31.48 -16.54
CA ARG A 16 -42.66 -31.92 -15.14
C ARG A 16 -43.35 -33.20 -14.65
N ALA A 17 -42.48 -34.11 -14.17
CA ALA A 17 -42.41 -34.75 -12.84
C ALA A 17 -43.71 -34.80 -12.01
N PRO A 18 -44.01 -35.89 -11.27
CA PRO A 18 -43.46 -35.96 -9.90
C PRO A 18 -43.42 -37.38 -9.27
N GLY A 19 -42.77 -37.46 -8.10
CA GLY A 19 -42.99 -38.55 -7.14
C GLY A 19 -41.76 -38.88 -6.30
N ILE A 20 -41.69 -38.83 -4.96
CA ILE A 20 -42.48 -38.28 -3.84
C ILE A 20 -41.62 -38.62 -2.60
N ALA A 21 -41.55 -37.70 -1.63
CA ALA A 21 -41.28 -37.86 -0.18
C ALA A 21 -40.04 -38.65 0.31
N GLY A 22 -39.34 -38.29 1.39
CA GLY A 22 -39.49 -37.25 2.41
C GLY A 22 -38.15 -37.09 3.13
N ALA A 23 -37.72 -35.87 3.41
CA ALA A 23 -37.96 -35.19 4.68
C ALA A 23 -37.12 -35.75 5.86
N THR A 24 -35.99 -35.10 6.16
CA THR A 24 -35.69 -34.63 7.52
C THR A 24 -34.76 -33.41 7.48
N ARG A 25 -35.16 -32.39 8.23
CA ARG A 25 -34.57 -31.04 8.41
C ARG A 25 -33.46 -31.05 9.48
N PRO A 26 -32.79 -29.91 9.77
CA PRO A 26 -31.35 -29.84 10.05
C PRO A 26 -31.02 -29.97 11.54
N ARG A 27 -29.83 -30.52 11.84
CA ARG A 27 -29.21 -30.38 13.17
C ARG A 27 -28.13 -29.30 13.12
N ARG A 28 -28.40 -28.24 13.88
CA ARG A 28 -27.40 -27.30 14.39
C ARG A 28 -26.32 -28.08 15.12
N LEU A 29 -25.06 -27.95 14.70
CA LEU A 29 -23.92 -28.23 15.56
C LEU A 29 -23.09 -26.95 15.68
N CYS A 30 -23.33 -26.23 16.78
CA CYS A 30 -22.40 -25.25 17.31
C CYS A 30 -21.13 -26.00 17.75
N LEU A 31 -20.09 -26.01 16.91
CA LEU A 31 -18.74 -26.34 17.35
C LEU A 31 -18.09 -25.07 17.89
N ARG A 32 -18.23 -24.93 19.21
CA ARG A 32 -17.41 -24.08 20.07
C ARG A 32 -15.96 -24.58 20.01
N SER A 33 -15.13 -24.04 19.11
CA SER A 33 -13.68 -24.14 19.26
C SER A 33 -13.17 -22.86 19.92
N ARG A 34 -12.98 -22.92 21.24
CA ARG A 34 -12.20 -21.95 22.01
C ARG A 34 -10.74 -22.05 21.57
N HIS A 35 -10.35 -21.32 20.53
CA HIS A 35 -8.97 -20.86 20.40
C HIS A 35 -8.90 -19.42 20.89
N ARG A 36 -8.51 -19.29 22.17
CA ARG A 36 -7.92 -18.05 22.69
C ARG A 36 -6.61 -17.82 21.95
N CYS A 37 -6.66 -17.19 20.78
CA CYS A 37 -5.53 -16.37 20.36
C CYS A 37 -5.64 -15.08 21.19
N GLY A 38 -4.92 -15.04 22.30
CA GLY A 38 -4.66 -13.81 23.00
C GLY A 38 -3.85 -12.91 22.07
N CYS A 39 -4.56 -12.03 21.36
CA CYS A 39 -3.97 -10.81 20.84
C CYS A 39 -3.60 -9.97 22.07
N LEU A 40 -2.39 -10.19 22.59
CA LEU A 40 -1.71 -9.19 23.40
C LEU A 40 -1.60 -7.96 22.52
N GLY A 41 -2.49 -7.00 22.78
CA GLY A 41 -2.33 -5.64 22.31
C GLY A 41 -0.97 -5.16 22.77
N THR A 42 -0.05 -5.01 21.84
CA THR A 42 1.02 -4.04 22.01
C THR A 42 0.51 -2.79 21.36
N ASP A 43 0.12 -1.85 22.24
CA ASP A 43 -0.32 -0.52 21.91
C ASP A 43 0.52 0.08 20.78
N GLY A 44 -0.17 0.51 19.73
CA GLY A 44 0.38 1.41 18.73
C GLY A 44 0.64 2.76 19.38
N ALA A 45 1.74 2.87 20.11
CA ALA A 45 2.27 4.15 20.52
C ALA A 45 2.90 4.85 19.30
N PRO A 46 2.64 6.15 19.07
CA PRO A 46 3.35 6.90 18.04
C PRO A 46 4.84 6.94 18.37
N PHE A 47 5.67 6.49 17.43
CA PHE A 47 7.13 6.42 17.54
C PHE A 47 7.72 7.81 17.76
N ARG A 48 8.33 8.04 18.93
CA ARG A 48 9.13 9.23 19.23
C ARG A 48 10.51 9.08 18.58
N PRO A 49 11.02 10.09 17.83
CA PRO A 49 12.37 10.03 17.29
C PRO A 49 13.37 10.24 18.45
N GLY A 50 14.14 9.21 18.77
CA GLY A 50 15.19 9.30 19.81
C GLY A 50 15.53 7.99 20.52
N ASP A 51 14.74 6.93 20.38
CA ASP A 51 15.04 5.67 21.05
C ASP A 51 16.00 4.83 20.18
N ASP A 52 17.30 5.04 20.37
CA ASP A 52 18.37 4.14 19.94
C ASP A 52 18.30 2.81 20.74
N ALA A 53 17.16 2.13 20.68
CA ALA A 53 16.92 0.90 21.41
C ALA A 53 17.81 -0.20 20.81
N VAL A 54 18.87 -0.55 21.54
CA VAL A 54 19.71 -1.71 21.22
C VAL A 54 18.86 -2.96 21.32
N SER A 55 18.61 -3.62 20.19
CA SER A 55 17.91 -4.90 20.15
C SER A 55 18.90 -6.03 19.87
N PHE A 56 18.63 -7.23 20.36
CA PHE A 56 19.48 -8.40 20.10
C PHE A 56 18.82 -9.30 19.08
N ALA A 57 19.59 -9.76 18.09
CA ALA A 57 19.13 -10.75 17.11
C ALA A 57 18.69 -12.06 17.79
N ARG A 58 19.41 -12.46 18.84
CA ARG A 58 19.22 -13.73 19.56
C ARG A 58 19.31 -13.51 21.07
N PRO A 59 18.25 -12.97 21.72
CA PRO A 59 18.29 -12.63 23.14
C PRO A 59 18.49 -13.85 24.05
N LEU A 60 18.06 -15.04 23.61
CA LEU A 60 18.26 -16.29 24.37
C LEU A 60 19.73 -16.63 24.61
N LEU A 61 20.65 -16.18 23.76
CA LEU A 61 22.09 -16.39 23.96
C LEU A 61 22.64 -15.61 25.15
N LEU A 62 21.99 -14.52 25.58
CA LEU A 62 22.38 -13.79 26.79
C LEU A 62 22.19 -14.62 28.05
N ALA A 63 21.32 -15.64 28.05
CA ALA A 63 21.20 -16.56 29.19
C ALA A 63 22.50 -17.36 29.45
N ALA A 64 23.34 -17.57 28.42
CA ALA A 64 24.65 -18.21 28.58
C ALA A 64 25.61 -17.38 29.45
N LEU A 65 25.37 -16.06 29.60
CA LEU A 65 26.15 -15.20 30.47
C LEU A 65 26.05 -15.62 31.95
N LEU A 66 24.92 -16.23 32.36
CA LEU A 66 24.71 -16.75 33.72
C LEU A 66 25.56 -17.98 34.04
N ALA A 67 26.06 -18.70 33.02
CA ALA A 67 26.95 -19.85 33.22
C ALA A 67 28.41 -19.42 33.49
N LEU A 68 28.79 -18.19 33.14
CA LEU A 68 30.14 -17.65 33.35
C LEU A 68 30.57 -17.53 34.82
N PRO A 69 29.76 -16.98 35.76
CA PRO A 69 30.15 -16.92 37.17
C PRO A 69 30.33 -18.32 37.78
N PHE A 70 29.52 -19.29 37.36
CA PHE A 70 29.66 -20.68 37.77
C PHE A 70 30.97 -21.29 37.23
N TRP A 71 31.28 -21.07 35.95
CA TRP A 71 32.53 -21.51 35.33
C TRP A 71 33.77 -20.87 35.97
N TRP A 72 33.73 -19.57 36.24
CA TRP A 72 34.78 -18.83 36.94
C TRP A 72 35.00 -19.38 38.35
N TRP A 73 33.92 -19.61 39.11
CA TRP A 73 33.99 -20.17 40.45
C TRP A 73 34.59 -21.58 40.47
N LEU A 74 34.19 -22.45 39.53
CA LEU A 74 34.76 -23.80 39.37
C LEU A 74 36.26 -23.76 39.02
N ARG A 75 36.67 -22.86 38.11
CA ARG A 75 38.08 -22.70 37.73
C ARG A 75 38.91 -22.12 38.88
N ALA A 76 38.43 -21.07 39.54
CA ALA A 76 39.09 -20.46 40.70
C ALA A 76 39.25 -21.44 41.87
N ARG A 77 38.25 -22.31 42.11
CA ARG A 77 38.34 -23.39 43.10
C ARG A 77 39.34 -24.48 42.72
N ARG A 78 39.45 -24.87 41.44
CA ARG A 78 40.45 -25.85 40.98
C ARG A 78 41.88 -25.32 41.13
N LEU A 79 42.14 -24.07 40.78
CA LEU A 79 43.42 -23.40 41.04
C LEU A 79 43.74 -23.34 42.54
N GLY A 80 42.73 -23.15 43.40
CA GLY A 80 42.89 -23.26 44.85
C GLY A 80 43.17 -24.68 45.37
N ARG A 81 42.69 -25.73 44.67
CA ARG A 81 42.85 -27.15 45.05
C ARG A 81 44.15 -27.79 44.55
N LEU A 82 44.80 -27.23 43.52
CA LEU A 82 46.15 -27.66 43.07
C LEU A 82 47.24 -27.46 44.15
N ARG A 83 46.91 -26.81 45.27
CA ARG A 83 47.73 -26.78 46.50
C ARG A 83 47.66 -28.06 47.35
N GLY A 84 46.95 -29.10 46.91
CA GLY A 84 46.86 -30.38 47.63
C GLY A 84 48.10 -31.28 47.51
N THR A 85 48.90 -31.15 46.45
CA THR A 85 50.17 -31.87 46.32
C THR A 85 51.27 -31.04 46.94
N ARG A 86 51.48 -31.23 48.25
CA ARG A 86 52.64 -30.73 48.98
C ARG A 86 53.90 -31.29 48.30
N MET A 87 54.62 -30.47 47.54
CA MET A 87 56.06 -30.68 47.37
C MET A 87 56.74 -30.09 48.60
N SER A 88 57.30 -30.98 49.41
CA SER A 88 58.09 -30.68 50.59
C SER A 88 59.43 -30.12 50.14
N ASP A 89 59.55 -28.80 50.14
CA ASP A 89 60.78 -28.01 50.34
C ASP A 89 60.70 -26.75 49.48
N VAL A 90 60.19 -25.68 50.09
CA VAL A 90 60.72 -24.30 50.06
C VAL A 90 59.82 -23.47 50.97
N ARG A 91 60.46 -22.70 51.86
CA ARG A 91 59.86 -21.80 52.85
C ARG A 91 58.75 -20.92 52.23
N PRO A 92 57.57 -20.76 52.88
CA PRO A 92 56.56 -19.84 52.39
C PRO A 92 56.98 -18.40 52.74
N SER A 93 57.63 -17.70 51.82
CA SER A 93 57.82 -16.26 51.95
C SER A 93 56.49 -15.52 51.75
N ALA A 94 56.32 -14.48 52.56
CA ALA A 94 55.14 -13.64 52.68
C ALA A 94 54.56 -13.17 51.32
N GLY A 95 53.23 -13.05 51.25
CA GLY A 95 52.50 -12.60 50.05
C GLY A 95 51.55 -13.64 49.43
N ALA A 96 51.01 -14.57 50.22
CA ALA A 96 50.05 -15.56 49.72
C ALA A 96 48.75 -14.93 49.15
N GLY A 97 48.38 -13.73 49.62
CA GLY A 97 47.24 -12.95 49.11
C GLY A 97 47.53 -12.22 47.80
N GLU A 98 48.70 -11.59 47.67
CA GLU A 98 49.12 -10.83 46.48
C GLU A 98 49.39 -11.75 45.28
N ARG A 99 50.03 -12.91 45.51
CA ARG A 99 50.25 -13.93 44.47
C ARG A 99 48.96 -14.60 43.98
N LEU A 100 47.92 -14.67 44.83
CA LEU A 100 46.63 -15.28 44.48
C LEU A 100 45.84 -14.40 43.50
N TRP A 101 45.99 -13.08 43.57
CA TRP A 101 45.36 -12.15 42.63
C TRP A 101 45.99 -12.25 41.23
N VAL A 102 47.31 -12.37 41.16
CA VAL A 102 48.06 -12.57 39.91
C VAL A 102 47.69 -13.89 39.23
N ALA A 103 47.52 -14.98 39.99
CA ALA A 103 47.09 -16.28 39.44
C ALA A 103 45.62 -16.30 38.96
N ARG A 104 44.77 -15.39 39.46
CA ARG A 104 43.35 -15.27 39.07
C ARG A 104 43.13 -14.38 37.85
N LEU A 105 44.10 -13.51 37.55
CA LEU A 105 44.05 -12.52 36.46
C LEU A 105 43.81 -13.14 35.07
N PRO A 106 44.51 -14.23 34.67
CA PRO A 106 44.23 -14.90 33.39
C PRO A 106 42.83 -15.53 33.33
N VAL A 107 42.35 -16.08 34.45
CA VAL A 107 41.00 -16.69 34.52
C VAL A 107 39.92 -15.62 34.40
N THR A 108 40.10 -14.45 35.01
CA THR A 108 39.16 -13.31 34.87
C THR A 108 39.14 -12.75 33.46
N LEU A 109 40.30 -12.61 32.81
CA LEU A 109 40.40 -12.15 31.42
C LEU A 109 39.72 -13.14 30.46
N ARG A 110 39.90 -14.44 30.70
CA ARG A 110 39.25 -15.49 29.90
C ARG A 110 37.74 -15.50 30.06
N SER A 111 37.21 -15.26 31.27
CA SER A 111 35.76 -15.08 31.46
C SER A 111 35.22 -13.82 30.79
N LEU A 112 35.99 -12.72 30.77
CA LEU A 112 35.60 -11.48 30.10
C LEU A 112 35.59 -11.64 28.58
N CYS A 113 36.57 -12.34 28.01
CA CYS A 113 36.61 -12.72 26.60
C CYS A 113 35.37 -13.52 26.20
N LEU A 114 35.04 -14.56 26.97
CA LEU A 114 33.84 -15.37 26.73
C LEU A 114 32.55 -14.55 26.84
N ALA A 115 32.45 -13.63 27.80
CA ALA A 115 31.32 -12.71 27.92
C ALA A 115 31.17 -11.83 26.66
N ALA A 116 32.28 -11.23 26.21
CA ALA A 116 32.29 -10.36 25.03
C ALA A 116 31.89 -11.12 23.74
N TRP A 117 32.34 -12.36 23.59
CA TRP A 117 31.95 -13.22 22.46
C TRP A 117 30.49 -13.66 22.53
N ILE A 118 29.94 -13.94 23.71
CA ILE A 118 28.51 -14.23 23.87
C ILE A 118 27.67 -13.01 23.47
N VAL A 119 28.08 -11.81 23.87
CA VAL A 119 27.41 -10.56 23.46
C VAL A 119 27.52 -10.34 21.95
N ALA A 120 28.69 -10.56 21.34
CA ALA A 120 28.86 -10.49 19.89
C ALA A 120 27.97 -11.50 19.14
N ALA A 121 27.88 -12.74 19.65
CA ALA A 121 27.06 -13.81 19.08
C ALA A 121 25.55 -13.59 19.27
N ALA A 122 25.14 -12.89 20.33
CA ALA A 122 23.76 -12.42 20.52
C ALA A 122 23.35 -11.39 19.46
N GLY A 123 24.33 -10.77 18.79
CA GLY A 123 24.14 -9.87 17.65
C GLY A 123 23.44 -8.59 18.07
N PRO A 124 24.14 -7.64 18.73
CA PRO A 124 23.56 -6.35 19.04
C PRO A 124 23.27 -5.59 17.75
N ARG A 125 22.05 -5.10 17.64
CA ARG A 125 21.53 -4.34 16.51
C ARG A 125 21.22 -2.94 16.99
N VAL A 126 21.79 -1.95 16.31
CA VAL A 126 21.58 -0.54 16.62
C VAL A 126 20.76 0.05 15.48
N GLY A 127 19.66 0.70 15.85
CA GLY A 127 18.77 1.36 14.91
C GLY A 127 17.85 0.41 14.13
N ALA A 128 16.69 0.93 13.77
CA ALA A 128 15.93 0.46 12.63
C ALA A 128 16.21 1.45 11.49
N ALA A 129 17.12 1.12 10.57
CA ALA A 129 17.19 1.88 9.34
C ALA A 129 15.88 1.63 8.61
N ARG A 130 15.03 2.67 8.55
CA ARG A 130 13.90 2.73 7.62
C ARG A 130 14.47 2.38 6.25
N ALA A 131 14.17 1.20 5.72
CA ALA A 131 14.36 1.03 4.31
C ALA A 131 13.21 1.81 3.66
N GLU A 132 13.56 2.75 2.81
CA GLU A 132 12.61 3.52 2.03
C GLU A 132 11.71 2.55 1.27
N THR A 133 10.42 2.59 1.56
CA THR A 133 9.41 1.90 0.76
C THR A 133 9.47 2.50 -0.64
N GLN A 134 10.00 1.76 -1.62
CA GLN A 134 9.73 2.08 -3.02
C GLN A 134 8.23 1.86 -3.24
N SER A 135 7.45 2.93 -3.12
CA SER A 135 6.04 2.89 -3.46
C SER A 135 5.95 2.80 -4.97
N GLU A 136 5.78 1.59 -5.50
CA GLU A 136 5.37 1.41 -6.90
C GLU A 136 4.08 2.21 -7.12
N GLY A 137 4.16 3.23 -7.97
CA GLY A 137 3.02 4.11 -8.24
C GLY A 137 1.87 3.38 -8.94
N ILE A 138 0.73 4.05 -8.92
CA ILE A 138 -0.50 3.62 -9.58
C ILE A 138 -0.47 4.09 -11.04
N SER A 139 -1.08 3.33 -11.95
CA SER A 139 -1.34 3.79 -13.32
C SER A 139 -2.75 4.33 -13.43
N ILE A 140 -2.88 5.59 -13.84
CA ILE A 140 -4.14 6.31 -13.95
C ILE A 140 -4.33 6.79 -15.39
N VAL A 141 -5.53 6.67 -15.92
CA VAL A 141 -5.93 7.41 -17.13
C VAL A 141 -7.07 8.35 -16.77
N LEU A 142 -6.85 9.64 -17.02
CA LEU A 142 -7.88 10.66 -16.98
C LEU A 142 -8.62 10.62 -18.31
N ALA A 143 -9.90 10.26 -18.30
CA ALA A 143 -10.77 10.31 -19.45
C ALA A 143 -11.71 11.51 -19.29
N ILE A 144 -11.51 12.56 -20.09
CA ILE A 144 -12.23 13.84 -19.99
C ILE A 144 -13.17 14.00 -21.18
N ASP A 145 -14.44 14.28 -20.89
CA ASP A 145 -15.46 14.62 -21.88
C ASP A 145 -15.24 16.04 -22.45
N LEU A 146 -15.31 16.16 -23.77
CA LEU A 146 -15.17 17.40 -24.54
C LEU A 146 -16.45 17.73 -25.33
N SER A 147 -17.60 17.17 -24.93
CA SER A 147 -18.91 17.54 -25.47
C SER A 147 -19.24 19.01 -25.23
N SER A 148 -20.13 19.57 -26.07
CA SER A 148 -20.58 20.96 -25.92
C SER A 148 -21.27 21.24 -24.57
N SER A 149 -21.84 20.24 -23.90
CA SER A 149 -22.44 20.38 -22.57
C SER A 149 -21.44 20.85 -21.51
N MET A 150 -20.16 20.49 -21.68
CA MET A 150 -19.08 20.90 -20.77
C MET A 150 -18.69 22.39 -20.88
N LEU A 151 -19.29 23.15 -21.83
CA LEU A 151 -19.20 24.62 -21.88
C LEU A 151 -20.12 25.33 -20.89
N SER A 152 -20.95 24.60 -20.14
CA SER A 152 -21.86 25.19 -19.16
C SER A 152 -21.10 26.00 -18.09
N GLU A 153 -21.67 27.15 -17.72
CA GLU A 153 -21.12 28.10 -16.75
C GLU A 153 -21.71 27.93 -15.33
N ASP A 154 -22.00 26.70 -14.94
CA ASP A 154 -22.58 26.38 -13.64
C ASP A 154 -21.53 26.14 -12.54
N PHE A 155 -20.24 26.16 -12.87
CA PHE A 155 -19.12 25.94 -11.95
C PHE A 155 -18.28 27.21 -11.75
N ALA A 156 -18.66 28.08 -10.81
CA ALA A 156 -17.85 29.26 -10.52
C ALA A 156 -16.38 28.88 -10.18
N PRO A 157 -15.38 29.60 -10.73
CA PRO A 157 -15.48 30.86 -11.49
C PRO A 157 -15.53 30.74 -13.02
N ALA A 158 -15.62 29.55 -13.62
CA ALA A 158 -15.47 29.34 -15.06
C ALA A 158 -16.41 28.25 -15.61
N ASN A 159 -16.15 27.75 -16.81
CA ASN A 159 -16.98 26.70 -17.41
C ASN A 159 -16.57 25.33 -16.85
N ARG A 160 -17.46 24.33 -16.88
CA ARG A 160 -17.18 22.97 -16.35
C ARG A 160 -15.85 22.40 -16.84
N ILE A 161 -15.57 22.51 -18.15
CA ILE A 161 -14.32 22.00 -18.73
C ILE A 161 -13.09 22.69 -18.17
N ASP A 162 -13.12 24.01 -17.97
CA ASP A 162 -11.98 24.77 -17.47
C ASP A 162 -11.72 24.44 -16.00
N VAL A 163 -12.78 24.30 -15.21
CA VAL A 163 -12.68 23.86 -13.82
C VAL A 163 -12.16 22.42 -13.74
N ALA A 164 -12.64 21.52 -14.61
CA ALA A 164 -12.18 20.14 -14.68
C ALA A 164 -10.70 20.06 -15.07
N LYS A 165 -10.26 20.84 -16.06
CA LYS A 165 -8.84 20.96 -16.46
C LYS A 165 -7.98 21.44 -15.32
N GLN A 166 -8.38 22.52 -14.66
CA GLN A 166 -7.61 23.11 -13.55
C GLN A 166 -7.49 22.12 -12.38
N THR A 167 -8.59 21.45 -12.03
CA THR A 167 -8.58 20.45 -10.95
C THR A 167 -7.77 19.21 -11.34
N ALA A 168 -7.81 18.79 -12.60
CA ALA A 168 -6.97 17.70 -13.11
C ALA A 168 -5.47 18.07 -13.07
N ILE A 169 -5.11 19.32 -13.39
CA ILE A 169 -3.73 19.81 -13.28
C ILE A 169 -3.26 19.80 -11.82
N GLU A 170 -4.08 20.29 -10.90
CA GLU A 170 -3.80 20.21 -9.44
C GLU A 170 -3.57 18.76 -9.01
N PHE A 171 -4.47 17.84 -9.42
CA PHE A 171 -4.35 16.42 -9.14
C PHE A 171 -3.06 15.79 -9.70
N VAL A 172 -2.64 16.17 -10.92
CA VAL A 172 -1.40 15.69 -11.54
C VAL A 172 -0.17 16.19 -10.77
N ARG A 173 -0.15 17.48 -10.39
CA ARG A 173 0.97 18.12 -9.68
C ARG A 173 1.24 17.54 -8.29
N GLU A 174 0.22 17.02 -7.63
CA GLU A 174 0.37 16.39 -6.31
C GLU A 174 1.08 15.02 -6.36
N ARG A 175 1.22 14.42 -7.54
CA ARG A 175 1.80 13.08 -7.69
C ARG A 175 3.31 13.14 -7.85
N ARG A 176 3.97 12.12 -7.31
CA ARG A 176 5.43 11.96 -7.38
C ARG A 176 5.85 10.70 -8.12
N THR A 177 5.14 9.60 -7.92
CA THR A 177 5.52 8.26 -8.42
C THR A 177 4.51 7.63 -9.36
N ASP A 178 3.35 8.25 -9.53
CA ASP A 178 2.23 7.67 -10.29
C ASP A 178 2.39 7.95 -11.79
N ARG A 179 1.87 7.04 -12.60
CA ARG A 179 1.90 7.19 -14.06
C ARG A 179 0.52 7.62 -14.51
N ILE A 180 0.44 8.70 -15.26
CA ILE A 180 -0.83 9.28 -15.68
C ILE A 180 -0.86 9.34 -17.21
N GLY A 181 -1.99 8.97 -17.80
CA GLY A 181 -2.31 9.19 -19.20
C GLY A 181 -3.55 10.07 -19.33
N LEU A 182 -3.71 10.68 -20.50
CA LEU A 182 -4.84 11.55 -20.81
C LEU A 182 -5.56 11.04 -22.06
N VAL A 183 -6.86 10.81 -21.92
CA VAL A 183 -7.78 10.49 -23.01
C VAL A 183 -8.84 11.59 -23.04
N ALA A 184 -9.02 12.18 -24.20
CA ALA A 184 -10.12 13.10 -24.46
C ALA A 184 -11.17 12.38 -25.29
N PHE A 185 -12.44 12.55 -24.98
CA PHE A 185 -13.52 11.94 -25.75
C PHE A 185 -14.70 12.89 -25.93
N ALA A 186 -15.42 12.71 -27.02
CA ALA A 186 -16.70 13.31 -27.34
C ALA A 186 -17.47 12.25 -28.16
N ALA A 187 -17.85 12.48 -29.43
CA ALA A 187 -18.39 11.43 -30.29
C ALA A 187 -17.38 10.32 -30.60
N GLN A 188 -16.09 10.64 -30.51
CA GLN A 188 -14.95 9.72 -30.66
C GLN A 188 -14.00 9.91 -29.47
N ALA A 189 -13.07 8.97 -29.26
CA ALA A 189 -12.08 9.06 -28.17
C ALA A 189 -10.66 8.98 -28.71
N LEU A 190 -9.79 9.90 -28.26
CA LEU A 190 -8.39 9.97 -28.64
C LEU A 190 -7.49 10.00 -27.40
N THR A 191 -6.38 9.27 -27.47
CA THR A 191 -5.33 9.37 -26.45
C THR A 191 -4.48 10.61 -26.73
N GLN A 192 -4.56 11.59 -25.84
CA GLN A 192 -3.78 12.83 -25.94
C GLN A 192 -2.36 12.61 -25.44
N VAL A 193 -2.23 11.94 -24.29
CA VAL A 193 -0.93 11.61 -23.69
C VAL A 193 -0.95 10.13 -23.29
N PRO A 194 0.02 9.32 -23.78
CA PRO A 194 0.18 7.97 -23.28
C PRO A 194 0.59 7.98 -21.80
N ILE A 195 0.47 6.83 -21.13
CA ILE A 195 0.80 6.72 -19.70
C ILE A 195 2.28 7.07 -19.49
N THR A 196 2.53 8.14 -18.73
CA THR A 196 3.87 8.69 -18.49
C THR A 196 4.02 9.17 -17.04
N THR A 197 5.26 9.35 -16.59
CA THR A 197 5.62 10.06 -15.35
C THR A 197 6.01 11.52 -15.62
N ASP A 198 6.00 11.95 -16.88
CA ASP A 198 6.27 13.33 -17.26
C ASP A 198 5.02 14.19 -17.03
N TYR A 199 4.96 14.81 -15.86
CA TYR A 199 3.85 15.65 -15.45
C TYR A 199 3.79 16.97 -16.23
N ALA A 200 4.92 17.47 -16.76
CA ALA A 200 4.95 18.71 -17.51
C ALA A 200 4.24 18.54 -18.87
N VAL A 201 4.47 17.41 -19.55
CA VAL A 201 3.76 17.08 -20.79
C VAL A 201 2.25 16.91 -20.55
N LEU A 202 1.87 16.28 -19.44
CA LEU A 202 0.45 16.12 -19.07
C LEU A 202 -0.22 17.45 -18.76
N GLU A 203 0.45 18.32 -18.02
CA GLU A 203 -0.05 19.66 -17.69
C GLU A 203 -0.28 20.49 -18.96
N GLN A 204 0.71 20.50 -19.86
CA GLN A 204 0.58 21.18 -21.15
C GLN A 204 -0.57 20.60 -21.98
N ALA A 205 -0.67 19.27 -22.07
CA ALA A 205 -1.75 18.64 -22.82
C ALA A 205 -3.14 18.94 -22.22
N LEU A 206 -3.25 19.01 -20.89
CA LEU A 206 -4.48 19.44 -20.22
C LEU A 206 -4.83 20.89 -20.58
N HIS A 207 -3.85 21.82 -20.56
CA HIS A 207 -4.07 23.20 -20.97
C HIS A 207 -4.55 23.32 -22.42
N ASP A 208 -4.02 22.48 -23.31
CA ASP A 208 -4.33 22.51 -24.74
C ASP A 208 -5.68 21.85 -25.11
N LEU A 209 -6.32 21.13 -24.18
CA LEU A 209 -7.67 20.59 -24.40
C LEU A 209 -8.67 21.71 -24.67
N ARG A 210 -9.37 21.62 -25.81
CA ARG A 210 -10.43 22.55 -26.20
C ARG A 210 -11.63 21.80 -26.76
N ILE A 211 -12.81 22.32 -26.47
CA ILE A 211 -14.06 21.84 -27.06
C ILE A 211 -14.06 22.19 -28.56
N GLY A 212 -14.61 21.31 -29.38
CA GLY A 212 -14.57 21.41 -30.85
C GLY A 212 -13.34 20.78 -31.52
N MET A 213 -12.37 20.24 -30.74
CA MET A 213 -11.29 19.41 -31.29
C MET A 213 -11.77 18.03 -31.76
N LEU A 214 -12.90 17.57 -31.24
CA LEU A 214 -13.56 16.31 -31.58
C LEU A 214 -14.98 16.63 -32.07
N GLU A 215 -15.54 15.74 -32.88
CA GLU A 215 -16.95 15.82 -33.25
C GLU A 215 -17.83 15.75 -32.00
N ASP A 216 -18.84 16.62 -31.94
CA ASP A 216 -19.70 16.78 -30.78
C ASP A 216 -20.59 15.55 -30.52
N GLY A 217 -20.88 15.33 -29.25
CA GLY A 217 -21.55 14.15 -28.71
C GLY A 217 -20.74 13.51 -27.59
N THR A 218 -21.29 12.47 -26.98
CA THR A 218 -20.75 11.83 -25.78
C THR A 218 -20.76 10.31 -25.97
N ALA A 219 -19.59 9.74 -26.27
CA ALA A 219 -19.35 8.31 -26.47
C ALA A 219 -18.56 7.73 -25.29
N ILE A 220 -19.23 7.54 -24.16
CA ILE A 220 -18.65 7.07 -22.89
C ILE A 220 -17.99 5.71 -23.07
N GLY A 221 -18.66 4.77 -23.75
CA GLY A 221 -18.12 3.42 -23.96
C GLY A 221 -16.81 3.41 -24.76
N THR A 222 -16.73 4.24 -25.80
CA THR A 222 -15.50 4.42 -26.59
C THR A 222 -14.38 5.06 -25.78
N GLY A 223 -14.71 6.03 -24.92
CA GLY A 223 -13.78 6.66 -23.97
C GLY A 223 -13.18 5.64 -23.00
N ILE A 224 -14.04 4.85 -22.35
CA ILE A 224 -13.63 3.78 -21.43
C ILE A 224 -12.77 2.74 -22.17
N ALA A 225 -13.18 2.29 -23.35
CA ALA A 225 -12.45 1.29 -24.13
C ALA A 225 -11.04 1.78 -24.51
N THR A 226 -10.94 3.04 -24.95
CA THR A 226 -9.65 3.68 -25.28
C THR A 226 -8.76 3.78 -24.05
N ALA A 227 -9.29 4.24 -22.92
CA ALA A 227 -8.56 4.33 -21.65
C ALA A 227 -8.10 2.96 -21.14
N ALA A 228 -8.99 1.96 -21.18
CA ALA A 228 -8.68 0.59 -20.79
C ALA A 228 -7.59 -0.04 -21.65
N ASN A 229 -7.61 0.22 -22.97
CA ASN A 229 -6.57 -0.28 -23.87
C ASN A 229 -5.19 0.32 -23.54
N ARG A 230 -5.13 1.59 -23.11
CA ARG A 230 -3.87 2.21 -22.63
C ARG A 230 -3.40 1.60 -21.31
N LEU A 231 -4.31 1.32 -20.39
CA LEU A 231 -3.97 0.74 -19.08
C LEU A 231 -3.62 -0.75 -19.13
N ARG A 232 -4.12 -1.51 -20.11
CA ARG A 232 -3.94 -2.98 -20.20
C ARG A 232 -2.47 -3.43 -20.04
N ARG A 233 -1.53 -2.66 -20.59
CA ARG A 233 -0.09 -2.95 -20.54
C ARG A 233 0.68 -2.01 -19.60
N ALA A 234 -0.02 -1.19 -18.82
CA ALA A 234 0.60 -0.21 -17.95
C ALA A 234 1.24 -0.87 -16.72
N PRO A 235 2.46 -0.43 -16.34
CA PRO A 235 3.15 -0.90 -15.15
C PRO A 235 2.62 -0.21 -13.89
N GLY A 236 2.29 -0.99 -12.87
CA GLY A 236 1.82 -0.49 -11.58
C GLY A 236 1.03 -1.54 -10.82
N LYS A 237 0.93 -1.39 -9.50
CA LYS A 237 0.18 -2.31 -8.62
C LYS A 237 -1.33 -2.19 -8.82
N SER A 238 -1.79 -0.99 -9.18
CA SER A 238 -3.20 -0.67 -9.44
C SER A 238 -3.34 0.06 -10.78
N ARG A 239 -4.47 -0.16 -11.44
CA ARG A 239 -4.86 0.47 -12.71
C ARG A 239 -6.23 1.09 -12.56
N VAL A 240 -6.32 2.37 -12.88
CA VAL A 240 -7.51 3.17 -12.60
C VAL A 240 -7.85 4.06 -13.78
N ILE A 241 -9.12 4.12 -14.14
CA ILE A 241 -9.69 5.13 -15.03
C ILE A 241 -10.46 6.12 -14.18
N VAL A 242 -10.18 7.41 -14.34
CA VAL A 242 -11.02 8.48 -13.78
C VAL A 242 -11.75 9.10 -14.96
N LEU A 243 -13.05 8.84 -15.05
CA LEU A 243 -13.94 9.32 -16.09
C LEU A 243 -14.65 10.59 -15.62
N LEU A 244 -14.44 11.71 -16.31
CA LEU A 244 -15.12 12.97 -16.07
C LEU A 244 -16.08 13.22 -17.22
N THR A 245 -17.37 13.32 -16.92
CA THR A 245 -18.42 13.58 -17.92
C THR A 245 -19.62 14.24 -17.24
N ASP A 246 -20.40 14.98 -18.02
CA ASP A 246 -21.60 15.69 -17.57
C ASP A 246 -22.87 15.25 -18.29
N GLY A 247 -22.80 14.20 -19.11
CA GLY A 247 -23.84 13.88 -20.07
C GLY A 247 -24.24 12.41 -20.14
N VAL A 248 -25.25 12.17 -20.98
CA VAL A 248 -25.76 10.85 -21.34
C VAL A 248 -24.99 10.31 -22.55
N ASN A 249 -24.73 9.00 -22.58
CA ASN A 249 -24.13 8.36 -23.74
C ASN A 249 -25.09 8.41 -24.93
N ASN A 250 -24.84 9.30 -25.90
CA ASN A 250 -25.67 9.52 -27.07
C ASN A 250 -24.98 9.15 -28.40
N ARG A 251 -23.68 8.88 -28.37
CA ARG A 251 -22.86 8.49 -29.51
C ARG A 251 -22.02 7.26 -29.17
N GLY A 252 -21.30 6.76 -30.18
CA GLY A 252 -20.38 5.64 -30.05
C GLY A 252 -21.00 4.28 -30.42
N THR A 253 -20.15 3.39 -30.92
CA THR A 253 -20.52 2.01 -31.30
C THR A 253 -20.41 1.02 -30.14
N VAL A 254 -19.72 1.41 -29.07
CA VAL A 254 -19.46 0.58 -27.91
C VAL A 254 -20.39 0.98 -26.78
N ASP A 255 -21.17 0.02 -26.29
CA ASP A 255 -22.00 0.20 -25.11
C ASP A 255 -21.14 0.44 -23.84
N PRO A 256 -21.46 1.46 -23.02
CA PRO A 256 -20.70 1.79 -21.82
C PRO A 256 -20.59 0.65 -20.81
N ARG A 257 -21.63 -0.17 -20.66
CA ARG A 257 -21.62 -1.29 -19.70
C ARG A 257 -20.69 -2.39 -20.18
N THR A 258 -20.73 -2.68 -21.48
CA THR A 258 -19.83 -3.65 -22.13
C THR A 258 -18.37 -3.22 -22.01
N ALA A 259 -18.07 -1.93 -22.23
CA ALA A 259 -16.72 -1.39 -22.05
C ALA A 259 -16.24 -1.51 -20.58
N ALA A 260 -17.12 -1.23 -19.63
CA ALA A 260 -16.83 -1.35 -18.20
C ALA A 260 -16.60 -2.81 -17.77
N GLN A 261 -17.36 -3.77 -18.29
CA GLN A 261 -17.12 -5.20 -18.05
C GLN A 261 -15.75 -5.67 -18.59
N ALA A 262 -15.37 -5.19 -19.78
CA ALA A 262 -14.05 -5.46 -20.33
C ALA A 262 -12.93 -4.88 -19.44
N ALA A 263 -13.11 -3.65 -18.94
CA ALA A 263 -12.16 -3.03 -18.01
C ALA A 263 -12.05 -3.79 -16.68
N ALA A 264 -13.18 -4.24 -16.11
CA ALA A 264 -13.21 -5.06 -14.89
C ALA A 264 -12.42 -6.37 -15.07
N THR A 265 -12.56 -7.02 -16.23
CA THR A 265 -11.83 -8.27 -16.55
C THR A 265 -10.31 -8.05 -16.60
N LEU A 266 -9.87 -6.83 -16.92
CA LEU A 266 -8.45 -6.43 -16.91
C LEU A 266 -7.96 -5.97 -15.52
N GLY A 267 -8.81 -6.04 -14.49
CA GLY A 267 -8.51 -5.53 -13.15
C GLY A 267 -8.38 -4.00 -13.10
N ILE A 268 -9.05 -3.29 -14.00
CA ILE A 268 -9.04 -1.83 -14.07
C ILE A 268 -10.29 -1.30 -13.35
N ARG A 269 -10.08 -0.47 -12.32
CA ARG A 269 -11.15 0.21 -11.59
C ARG A 269 -11.56 1.48 -12.31
N ILE A 270 -12.85 1.78 -12.40
CA ILE A 270 -13.37 3.01 -13.00
C ILE A 270 -14.04 3.86 -11.93
N TYR A 271 -13.47 5.03 -11.67
CA TYR A 271 -14.15 6.08 -10.92
C TYR A 271 -14.83 7.02 -11.90
N VAL A 272 -16.12 7.26 -11.70
CA VAL A 272 -16.92 8.12 -12.56
C VAL A 272 -17.28 9.38 -11.79
N ILE A 273 -16.95 10.53 -12.36
CA ILE A 273 -17.22 11.84 -11.81
C ILE A 273 -18.24 12.52 -12.73
N GLY A 274 -19.48 12.61 -12.26
CA GLY A 274 -20.53 13.39 -12.90
C GLY A 274 -20.37 14.86 -12.54
N VAL A 275 -20.01 15.70 -13.51
CA VAL A 275 -19.82 17.15 -13.32
C VAL A 275 -21.10 17.88 -13.70
N GLY A 276 -21.70 18.63 -12.79
CA GLY A 276 -22.85 19.47 -13.13
C GLY A 276 -23.74 19.76 -11.92
N THR A 277 -24.27 20.97 -11.85
CA THR A 277 -25.29 21.34 -10.87
C THR A 277 -26.58 20.53 -11.08
N ARG A 278 -27.47 20.54 -10.08
CA ARG A 278 -28.78 19.89 -10.19
C ARG A 278 -29.78 20.90 -10.75
N GLY A 279 -30.58 20.48 -11.72
CA GLY A 279 -31.60 21.34 -12.35
C GLY A 279 -31.13 21.83 -13.72
N GLU A 280 -31.10 23.14 -13.90
CA GLU A 280 -30.73 23.78 -15.17
C GLU A 280 -29.39 24.51 -15.06
N ALA A 281 -28.63 24.54 -16.16
CA ALA A 281 -27.38 25.26 -16.28
C ALA A 281 -27.41 26.23 -17.47
N PRO A 282 -26.75 27.39 -17.37
CA PRO A 282 -26.59 28.30 -18.49
C PRO A 282 -25.57 27.72 -19.48
N VAL A 283 -26.02 27.48 -20.72
CA VAL A 283 -25.19 27.01 -21.83
C VAL A 283 -25.03 28.13 -22.85
N PRO A 284 -23.79 28.47 -23.28
CA PRO A 284 -23.59 29.47 -24.32
C PRO A 284 -24.02 28.91 -25.70
N THR A 285 -25.08 29.47 -26.29
CA THR A 285 -25.65 29.01 -27.57
C THR A 285 -25.21 29.83 -28.78
N GLY A 286 -24.43 30.91 -28.58
CA GLY A 286 -23.86 31.71 -29.66
C GLY A 286 -23.48 33.12 -29.23
N GLN A 287 -23.08 33.96 -30.19
CA GLN A 287 -22.82 35.39 -29.96
C GLN A 287 -24.04 36.23 -30.35
N GLY A 288 -24.50 37.06 -29.43
CA GLY A 288 -25.46 38.15 -29.67
C GLY A 288 -24.75 39.49 -29.83
N LEU A 289 -25.55 40.54 -30.07
CA LEU A 289 -25.06 41.93 -30.25
C LEU A 289 -24.34 42.50 -29.01
N GLU A 290 -24.63 41.98 -27.81
CA GLU A 290 -24.09 42.46 -26.52
C GLU A 290 -23.16 41.44 -25.82
N GLY A 291 -22.77 40.35 -26.49
CA GLY A 291 -21.93 39.29 -25.90
C GLY A 291 -22.47 37.89 -26.14
N LEU A 292 -22.01 36.90 -25.36
CA LEU A 292 -22.50 35.52 -25.46
C LEU A 292 -23.98 35.45 -25.08
N ARG A 293 -24.78 34.76 -25.91
CA ARG A 293 -26.17 34.41 -25.60
C ARG A 293 -26.19 33.10 -24.84
N TYR A 294 -26.85 33.11 -23.69
CA TYR A 294 -27.03 31.95 -22.84
C TYR A 294 -28.46 31.44 -22.91
N GLN A 295 -28.61 30.12 -22.89
CA GLN A 295 -29.89 29.46 -22.70
C GLN A 295 -29.80 28.55 -21.48
N MET A 296 -30.82 28.61 -20.61
CA MET A 296 -30.95 27.64 -19.53
C MET A 296 -31.38 26.31 -20.12
N MET A 297 -30.57 25.28 -19.91
CA MET A 297 -30.85 23.92 -20.36
C MET A 297 -30.82 22.96 -19.16
N PRO A 298 -31.70 21.96 -19.11
CA PRO A 298 -31.66 20.95 -18.06
C PRO A 298 -30.37 20.14 -18.13
N VAL A 299 -29.75 19.92 -16.98
CA VAL A 299 -28.55 19.10 -16.83
C VAL A 299 -28.98 17.64 -16.76
N GLU A 300 -28.90 16.94 -17.89
CA GLU A 300 -29.24 15.53 -18.00
C GLU A 300 -28.02 14.64 -17.74
N ILE A 301 -27.98 14.01 -16.56
CA ILE A 301 -26.95 13.04 -16.19
C ILE A 301 -27.62 11.70 -15.86
N ASP A 302 -27.18 10.63 -16.52
CA ASP A 302 -27.60 9.26 -16.24
C ASP A 302 -26.81 8.70 -15.04
N GLU A 303 -27.14 9.18 -13.84
CA GLU A 303 -26.53 8.70 -12.59
C GLU A 303 -26.66 7.17 -12.40
N PRO A 304 -27.81 6.52 -12.75
CA PRO A 304 -27.91 5.07 -12.69
C PRO A 304 -26.86 4.35 -13.53
N LEU A 305 -26.67 4.74 -14.79
CA LEU A 305 -25.66 4.15 -15.67
C LEU A 305 -24.25 4.39 -15.14
N MET A 306 -23.93 5.61 -14.71
CA MET A 306 -22.62 5.96 -14.16
C MET A 306 -22.29 5.15 -12.89
N THR A 307 -23.29 4.99 -12.02
CA THR A 307 -23.17 4.18 -10.80
C THR A 307 -22.98 2.70 -11.13
N GLU A 308 -23.68 2.18 -12.14
CA GLU A 308 -23.53 0.81 -12.59
C GLU A 308 -22.11 0.54 -13.13
N ILE A 309 -21.59 1.43 -14.00
CA ILE A 309 -20.23 1.36 -14.54
C ILE A 309 -19.18 1.32 -13.43
N ALA A 310 -19.27 2.25 -12.47
CA ALA A 310 -18.33 2.31 -11.36
C ALA A 310 -18.40 1.04 -10.50
N ARG A 311 -19.62 0.58 -10.17
CA ARG A 311 -19.84 -0.61 -9.34
C ARG A 311 -19.32 -1.89 -10.00
N MET A 312 -19.54 -2.08 -11.29
CA MET A 312 -19.07 -3.27 -12.02
C MET A 312 -17.54 -3.43 -12.00
N THR A 313 -16.81 -2.32 -11.93
CA THR A 313 -15.35 -2.32 -11.95
C THR A 313 -14.71 -2.25 -10.57
N GLY A 314 -15.52 -2.16 -9.50
CA GLY A 314 -15.03 -1.96 -8.13
C GLY A 314 -14.56 -0.54 -7.82
N GLY A 315 -14.92 0.44 -8.65
CA GLY A 315 -14.76 1.86 -8.37
C GLY A 315 -16.00 2.48 -7.73
N ARG A 316 -16.08 3.81 -7.72
CA ARG A 316 -17.19 4.58 -7.13
C ARG A 316 -17.63 5.71 -8.06
N TYR A 317 -18.94 5.98 -8.03
CA TYR A 317 -19.52 7.16 -8.67
C TYR A 317 -19.51 8.32 -7.70
N PHE A 318 -19.18 9.50 -8.22
CA PHE A 318 -19.17 10.76 -7.49
C PHE A 318 -19.92 11.81 -8.29
N ARG A 319 -20.76 12.59 -7.60
CA ARG A 319 -21.40 13.77 -8.17
C ARG A 319 -20.64 15.01 -7.69
N ALA A 320 -20.07 15.75 -8.63
CA ALA A 320 -19.49 17.06 -8.37
C ALA A 320 -20.50 18.14 -8.80
N THR A 321 -20.81 19.06 -7.91
CA THR A 321 -21.73 20.19 -8.14
C THR A 321 -21.02 21.53 -8.20
N ASP A 322 -19.80 21.59 -7.70
CA ASP A 322 -18.98 22.78 -7.60
C ASP A 322 -17.48 22.42 -7.60
N THR A 323 -16.62 23.43 -7.79
CA THR A 323 -15.16 23.27 -7.85
C THR A 323 -14.57 22.61 -6.59
N GLN A 324 -15.09 22.90 -5.40
CA GLN A 324 -14.58 22.30 -4.16
C GLN A 324 -14.97 20.83 -4.04
N SER A 325 -16.22 20.49 -4.41
CA SER A 325 -16.69 19.11 -4.46
C SER A 325 -15.86 18.27 -5.43
N LEU A 326 -15.48 18.82 -6.58
CA LEU A 326 -14.65 18.14 -7.56
C LEU A 326 -13.25 17.84 -7.00
N ARG A 327 -12.61 18.81 -6.35
CA ARG A 327 -11.32 18.63 -5.65
C ARG A 327 -11.42 17.53 -4.59
N HIS A 328 -12.44 17.60 -3.73
CA HIS A 328 -12.65 16.60 -2.68
C HIS A 328 -12.82 15.18 -3.25
N VAL A 329 -13.47 15.03 -4.40
CA VAL A 329 -13.61 13.74 -5.08
C VAL A 329 -12.25 13.20 -5.54
N PHE A 330 -11.40 14.04 -6.14
CA PHE A 330 -10.04 13.65 -6.51
C PHE A 330 -9.20 13.23 -5.29
N ASP A 331 -9.34 13.93 -4.16
CA ASP A 331 -8.69 13.58 -2.89
C ASP A 331 -9.19 12.24 -2.33
N GLU A 332 -10.50 11.97 -2.44
CA GLU A 332 -11.09 10.71 -2.02
C GLU A 332 -10.55 9.54 -2.86
N ILE A 333 -10.48 9.72 -4.19
CA ILE A 333 -9.87 8.73 -5.10
C ILE A 333 -8.41 8.46 -4.71
N ASN A 334 -7.63 9.52 -4.40
CA ASN A 334 -6.24 9.39 -3.96
C ASN A 334 -6.10 8.53 -2.70
N ARG A 335 -7.00 8.72 -1.72
CA ARG A 335 -7.01 7.96 -0.47
C ARG A 335 -7.34 6.49 -0.69
N LEU A 336 -8.40 6.21 -1.45
CA LEU A 336 -8.87 4.85 -1.74
C LEU A 336 -7.79 4.02 -2.45
N GLU A 337 -7.06 4.63 -3.39
CA GLU A 337 -6.00 3.95 -4.11
C GLU A 337 -4.72 3.76 -3.28
N LYS A 338 -4.38 4.71 -2.41
CA LYS A 338 -3.25 4.57 -1.48
C LYS A 338 -3.50 3.48 -0.43
N GLU A 339 -4.71 3.39 0.14
CA GLU A 339 -5.07 2.35 1.10
C GLU A 339 -5.02 0.95 0.49
N THR A 340 -5.37 0.82 -0.79
CA THR A 340 -5.32 -0.48 -1.48
C THR A 340 -3.87 -0.98 -1.67
N VAL A 341 -2.91 -0.07 -1.78
CA VAL A 341 -1.50 -0.42 -2.02
C VAL A 341 -0.78 -0.66 -0.68
N GLN A 342 -0.67 -1.93 -0.28
CA GLN A 342 0.11 -2.30 0.91
C GLN A 342 1.57 -1.85 0.77
N GLN A 343 2.01 -0.97 1.66
CA GLN A 343 3.40 -0.56 1.78
C GLN A 343 4.19 -1.68 2.46
N VAL A 344 5.05 -2.36 1.70
CA VAL A 344 6.01 -3.30 2.27
C VAL A 344 7.15 -2.49 2.88
N VAL A 345 7.09 -2.25 4.19
CA VAL A 345 8.17 -1.59 4.92
C VAL A 345 9.27 -2.62 5.15
N TYR A 346 10.36 -2.52 4.39
CA TYR A 346 11.57 -3.26 4.71
C TYR A 346 12.25 -2.59 5.92
N ARG A 347 12.63 -3.36 6.94
CA ARG A 347 13.45 -2.86 8.05
C ARG A 347 14.85 -3.40 7.85
N ARG A 348 15.83 -2.53 7.65
CA ARG A 348 17.24 -2.92 7.62
C ARG A 348 17.81 -2.62 9.01
N PHE A 349 18.29 -3.66 9.68
CA PHE A 349 19.02 -3.50 10.93
C PHE A 349 20.51 -3.48 10.60
N ASP A 350 21.25 -2.53 11.15
CA ASP A 350 22.71 -2.58 11.12
C ASP A 350 23.21 -3.45 12.29
N GLU A 351 24.00 -4.46 11.96
CA GLU A 351 24.54 -5.40 12.95
C GLU A 351 25.86 -4.87 13.51
N SER A 352 25.83 -4.42 14.77
CA SER A 352 26.99 -3.84 15.48
C SER A 352 27.80 -4.89 16.24
N TYR A 353 27.98 -6.09 15.67
CA TYR A 353 28.72 -7.20 16.31
C TYR A 353 30.24 -6.98 16.37
N ARG A 354 30.78 -6.05 15.57
CA ARG A 354 32.23 -5.81 15.44
C ARG A 354 32.88 -5.30 16.72
N VAL A 355 32.22 -4.39 17.43
CA VAL A 355 32.73 -3.77 18.67
C VAL A 355 32.90 -4.79 19.80
N PRO A 356 31.87 -5.59 20.19
CA PRO A 356 32.04 -6.60 21.23
C PRO A 356 33.00 -7.72 20.81
N LEU A 357 33.06 -8.07 19.52
CA LEU A 357 34.00 -9.06 19.01
C LEU A 357 35.46 -8.61 19.17
N ALA A 358 35.76 -7.36 18.78
CA ALA A 358 37.09 -6.77 18.92
C ALA A 358 37.54 -6.71 20.38
N LEU A 359 36.65 -6.33 21.29
CA LEU A 359 36.93 -6.31 22.73
C LEU A 359 37.26 -7.70 23.27
N GLY A 360 36.55 -8.74 22.80
CA GLY A 360 36.85 -10.13 23.14
C GLY A 360 38.21 -10.61 22.62
N LEU A 361 38.59 -10.22 21.40
CA LEU A 361 39.89 -10.55 20.81
C LEU A 361 41.06 -9.87 21.57
N VAL A 362 40.91 -8.61 21.94
CA VAL A 362 41.92 -7.88 22.75
C VAL A 362 42.09 -8.55 24.12
N ALA A 363 40.99 -8.92 24.78
CA ALA A 363 41.03 -9.61 26.07
C ALA A 363 41.75 -10.98 25.98
N LEU A 364 41.57 -11.72 24.88
CA LEU A 364 42.27 -12.98 24.62
C LEU A 364 43.76 -12.75 24.38
N GLY A 365 44.13 -11.77 23.56
CA GLY A 365 45.53 -11.42 23.31
C GLY A 365 46.26 -11.04 24.61
N LEU A 366 45.61 -10.23 25.46
CA LEU A 366 46.13 -9.84 26.75
C LEU A 366 46.29 -11.05 27.70
N GLU A 367 45.34 -11.98 27.69
CA GLU A 367 45.44 -13.24 28.45
C GLU A 367 46.64 -14.08 28.03
N ILE A 368 46.86 -14.27 26.73
CA ILE A 368 48.00 -15.04 26.20
C ILE A 368 49.32 -14.38 26.60
N VAL A 369 49.44 -13.05 26.47
CA VAL A 369 50.65 -12.32 26.83
C VAL A 369 50.93 -12.43 28.33
N LEU A 370 49.92 -12.20 29.18
CA LEU A 370 50.04 -12.32 30.64
C LEU A 370 50.34 -13.76 31.07
N ALA A 371 49.68 -14.75 30.48
CA ALA A 371 49.96 -16.15 30.74
C ALA A 371 51.40 -16.51 30.33
N ALA A 372 51.87 -16.06 29.17
CA ALA A 372 53.24 -16.31 28.72
C ALA A 372 54.28 -15.57 29.57
N THR A 373 54.03 -14.35 30.05
CA THR A 373 55.01 -13.61 30.89
C THR A 373 54.98 -14.03 32.37
N LEU A 374 53.81 -14.35 32.92
CA LEU A 374 53.66 -14.75 34.32
C LEU A 374 53.94 -16.25 34.52
N ALA A 375 53.50 -17.14 33.60
CA ALA A 375 53.75 -18.57 33.72
C ALA A 375 55.19 -18.98 33.37
N VAL A 376 55.92 -18.18 32.56
CA VAL A 376 57.36 -18.41 32.31
C VAL A 376 58.24 -17.92 33.47
N ARG A 377 57.70 -17.14 34.41
CA ARG A 377 58.43 -16.65 35.61
C ARG A 377 58.07 -17.36 36.91
N VAL A 378 57.22 -18.37 36.89
CA VAL A 378 56.86 -19.17 38.08
C VAL A 378 57.12 -20.65 37.78
N PRO A 379 58.33 -21.17 38.07
CA PRO A 379 58.48 -22.60 38.36
C PRO A 379 57.74 -22.97 39.65
#